data_AF-R7UQP7-F1
#
_entry.id   AF-R7UQP7-F1
#
_cell.length_a   1.000
_cell.length_b   1.000
_cell.length_c   1.000
_cell.angle_alpha   90.00
_cell.angle_beta   90.00
_cell.angle_gamma   90.00
#
_symmetry.space_group_name_H-M   'P 1'
#
loop_
_entity.id
_entity.type
_entity.pdbx_description
1 polymer ?
#
loop_
_entity_poly.entity_id
_entity_poly.type
_entity_poly.pdbx_seq_one_letter_code
_entity_poly.pdbx_strand_id
1 'polypeptide(L)'
;WSRLAQDALAEALDRTEPKMGEARNVILFIGDGMGVTPLTAARWHQGQKSGSKAYNTRLAMDLMPVVGLSKVSTQGHYVPIPICSW
;
A
#
# COMPACT_ATOMS: atom_id res chain seq x y z
N TRP A 1 -17.91 14.26 -0.66
CA TRP A 1 -16.87 13.95 -1.67
C TRP A 1 -15.99 15.16 -1.99
N SER A 2 -16.55 16.32 -2.37
CA SER A 2 -15.72 17.51 -2.69
C SER A 2 -14.79 17.95 -1.56
N ARG A 3 -15.29 18.02 -0.31
CA ARG A 3 -14.46 18.31 0.86
C ARG A 3 -13.32 17.29 1.06
N LEU A 4 -13.63 16.00 0.97
CA LEU A 4 -12.62 14.94 1.10
C LEU A 4 -11.53 15.03 0.02
N ALA A 5 -11.90 15.41 -1.20
CA ALA A 5 -10.94 15.61 -2.29
C ALA A 5 -10.05 16.83 -2.05
N GLN A 6 -10.61 17.93 -1.53
CA GLN A 6 -9.84 19.11 -1.15
C GLN A 6 -8.86 18.82 -0.01
N ASP A 7 -9.30 18.09 1.01
CA ASP A 7 -8.47 17.67 2.13
C ASP A 7 -7.32 16.76 1.63
N ALA A 8 -7.61 15.81 0.74
CA ALA A 8 -6.60 14.92 0.16
C ALA A 8 -5.61 15.66 -0.76
N LEU A 9 -6.08 16.67 -1.50
CA LEU A 9 -5.20 17.52 -2.32
C LEU A 9 -4.28 18.37 -1.44
N ALA A 10 -4.82 18.98 -0.37
CA ALA A 10 -4.02 19.73 0.58
C ALA A 10 -2.95 18.84 1.25
N GLU A 11 -3.33 17.63 1.66
CA GLU A 11 -2.38 16.62 2.18
C GLU A 11 -1.30 16.28 1.15
N ALA A 12 -1.66 16.10 -0.13
CA ALA A 12 -0.72 15.77 -1.19
C ALA A 12 0.25 16.92 -1.51
N LEU A 13 -0.19 18.18 -1.40
CA LEU A 13 0.64 19.36 -1.61
C LEU A 13 1.60 19.61 -0.43
N ASP A 14 1.18 19.27 0.80
CA ASP A 14 2.01 19.41 2.01
C ASP A 14 3.04 18.27 2.17
N ARG A 15 2.90 17.18 1.40
CA ARG A 15 3.89 16.09 1.40
C ARG A 15 5.25 16.63 0.97
N THR A 16 6.17 16.62 1.92
CA THR A 16 7.56 17.06 1.75
C THR A 16 8.21 16.36 0.57
N GLU A 17 9.03 17.10 -0.18
CA GLU A 17 9.82 16.56 -1.27
C GLU A 17 10.59 15.29 -0.84
N PRO A 18 10.74 14.30 -1.75
CA PRO A 18 11.47 13.08 -1.44
C PRO A 18 12.86 13.44 -0.89
N LYS A 19 13.27 12.80 0.21
CA LYS A 19 14.57 13.05 0.80
C LYS A 19 15.66 12.68 -0.20
N MET A 20 16.30 13.69 -0.79
CA MET A 20 17.40 13.55 -1.73
C MET A 20 18.69 13.29 -0.95
N GLY A 21 18.90 12.04 -0.54
CA GLY A 21 20.09 11.62 0.19
C GLY A 21 20.18 10.09 0.30
N GLU A 22 21.34 9.59 0.71
CA GLU A 22 21.55 8.15 0.87
C GLU A 22 20.83 7.62 2.12
N ALA A 23 20.07 6.54 1.96
CA ALA A 23 19.37 5.88 3.06
C ALA A 23 20.36 5.04 3.89
N ARG A 24 20.51 5.36 5.18
CA ARG A 24 21.39 4.61 6.09
C ARG A 24 20.86 3.23 6.47
N ASN A 25 19.53 3.06 6.45
CA ASN A 25 18.85 1.82 6.83
C ASN A 25 17.76 1.51 5.81
N VAL A 26 17.61 0.22 5.49
CA VAL A 26 16.56 -0.28 4.60
C VAL A 26 15.74 -1.33 5.36
N ILE A 27 14.42 -1.14 5.41
CA ILE A 27 13.48 -2.10 5.98
C ILE A 27 12.52 -2.52 4.86
N LEU A 28 12.46 -3.82 4.58
CA LEU A 28 11.59 -4.39 3.56
C LEU A 28 10.52 -5.25 4.23
N PHE A 29 9.25 -4.87 4.04
CA PHE A 29 8.10 -5.66 4.46
C PHE A 29 7.58 -6.47 3.27
N ILE A 30 7.64 -7.81 3.37
CA ILE A 30 7.12 -8.72 2.34
C ILE A 30 5.90 -9.42 2.92
N GLY A 31 4.73 -9.19 2.33
CA GLY A 31 3.54 -9.99 2.60
C GLY A 31 3.38 -11.03 1.49
N ASP A 32 3.64 -12.29 1.82
CA ASP A 32 3.40 -13.41 0.89
C ASP A 32 1.91 -13.48 0.52
N GLY A 33 1.62 -13.51 -0.78
CA GLY A 33 0.26 -13.47 -1.29
C GLY A 33 -0.52 -12.17 -1.03
N MET A 34 0.10 -11.10 -0.51
CA MET A 34 -0.58 -9.85 -0.15
C MET A 34 -0.78 -8.92 -1.36
N GLY A 35 -1.63 -9.35 -2.29
CA GLY A 35 -2.06 -8.53 -3.42
C GLY A 35 -3.08 -7.44 -3.03
N VAL A 36 -3.65 -6.79 -4.04
CA VAL A 36 -4.67 -5.74 -3.86
C VAL A 36 -5.95 -6.23 -3.15
N THR A 37 -6.35 -7.48 -3.40
CA THR A 37 -7.57 -8.07 -2.81
C THR A 37 -7.39 -8.38 -1.32
N PRO A 38 -6.33 -9.10 -0.90
CA PRO A 38 -6.06 -9.30 0.52
C PRO A 38 -5.86 -8.00 1.30
N LEU A 39 -5.20 -6.99 0.71
CA LEU A 39 -5.04 -5.68 1.35
C LEU A 39 -6.40 -5.01 1.61
N THR A 40 -7.32 -5.09 0.65
CA THR A 40 -8.68 -4.55 0.80
C THR A 40 -9.50 -5.32 1.84
N ALA A 41 -9.39 -6.65 1.86
CA ALA A 41 -10.03 -7.49 2.88
C ALA A 41 -9.48 -7.18 4.29
N ALA A 42 -8.16 -6.96 4.40
CA ALA A 42 -7.53 -6.57 5.66
C ALA A 42 -8.03 -5.20 6.15
N ARG A 43 -8.19 -4.20 5.27
CA ARG A 43 -8.82 -2.91 5.63
C ARG A 43 -10.23 -3.11 6.18
N TRP A 44 -11.01 -3.96 5.53
CA TRP A 44 -12.38 -4.26 5.96
C TRP A 44 -12.42 -4.91 7.33
N HIS A 45 -11.59 -5.94 7.52
CA HIS A 45 -11.47 -6.64 8.79
C HIS A 45 -10.98 -5.71 9.90
N GLN A 46 -10.01 -4.85 9.62
CA GLN A 46 -9.50 -3.87 10.59
C GLN A 46 -10.59 -2.86 11.00
N GLY A 47 -11.40 -2.38 10.06
CA GLY A 47 -12.52 -1.49 10.37
C GLY A 47 -13.57 -2.16 11.25
N GLN A 48 -13.95 -3.40 10.94
CA GLN A 48 -14.85 -4.18 11.79
C GLN A 48 -14.29 -4.36 13.21
N LYS A 49 -12.99 -4.66 13.34
CA LYS A 49 -12.34 -4.84 14.64
C LYS A 49 -12.25 -3.55 15.46
N SER A 50 -12.08 -2.40 14.81
CA SER A 50 -12.03 -1.08 15.49
C SER A 50 -13.39 -0.44 15.71
N GLY A 51 -14.50 -1.13 15.39
CA GLY A 51 -15.85 -0.56 15.43
C GLY A 51 -16.06 0.61 14.45
N SER A 52 -15.14 0.79 13.51
CA SER A 52 -15.14 1.88 12.53
C SER A 52 -15.69 1.39 11.19
N LYS A 53 -16.14 2.33 10.36
CA LYS A 53 -16.59 1.96 9.01
C LYS A 53 -15.38 1.56 8.17
N ALA A 54 -15.43 0.36 7.58
CA ALA A 54 -14.36 -0.23 6.77
C ALA A 54 -13.80 0.71 5.70
N TYR A 55 -14.66 1.46 5.01
CA TYR A 55 -14.26 2.36 3.92
C TYR A 55 -13.47 3.60 4.35
N ASN A 56 -13.55 3.99 5.63
CA ASN A 56 -12.77 5.10 6.19
C ASN A 56 -11.50 4.63 6.89
N THR A 57 -11.31 3.30 7.01
CA THR A 57 -10.20 2.72 7.74
C THR A 57 -8.98 2.63 6.81
N ARG A 58 -7.85 3.19 7.25
CA ARG A 58 -6.57 3.12 6.55
C ARG A 58 -5.64 2.15 7.30
N LEU A 59 -4.95 1.27 6.58
CA LEU A 59 -3.86 0.45 7.13
C LEU A 59 -2.56 1.26 7.19
N ALA A 60 -1.59 0.81 7.98
CA ALA A 60 -0.26 1.42 8.02
C ALA A 60 0.41 1.47 6.63
N MET A 61 0.18 0.45 5.80
CA MET A 61 0.65 0.39 4.41
C MET A 61 0.01 1.46 3.51
N ASP A 62 -1.21 1.90 3.81
CA ASP A 62 -1.92 2.92 3.02
C ASP A 62 -1.44 4.34 3.33
N LEU A 63 -0.79 4.51 4.48
CA LEU A 63 -0.21 5.79 4.92
C LEU A 63 1.18 6.01 4.31
N MET A 64 1.76 5.02 3.63
CA MET A 64 3.03 5.20 2.94
C MET A 64 2.87 6.26 1.83
N PRO A 65 3.83 7.20 1.70
CA PRO A 65 3.67 8.37 0.84
C PRO A 65 3.73 8.04 -0.65
N VAL A 66 4.40 6.94 -1.03
CA VAL A 66 4.64 6.51 -2.40
C VAL A 66 4.08 5.11 -2.60
N VAL A 67 3.42 4.90 -3.73
CA VAL A 67 2.88 3.60 -4.17
C VAL A 67 3.43 3.27 -5.55
N GLY A 68 3.75 2.00 -5.78
CA GLY A 68 4.17 1.47 -7.08
C GLY A 68 3.53 0.11 -7.33
N LEU A 69 3.41 -0.27 -8.61
CA LEU A 69 2.92 -1.58 -9.01
C LEU A 69 4.09 -2.43 -9.49
N SER A 70 4.20 -3.65 -8.98
CA SER A 70 5.20 -4.62 -9.40
C SER A 70 4.58 -5.65 -10.34
N LYS A 71 5.25 -5.91 -11.47
CA LYS A 71 4.88 -7.01 -12.37
C LYS A 71 5.51 -8.29 -11.84
N VAL A 72 4.68 -9.24 -11.42
CA VAL A 72 5.12 -10.48 -10.77
C VAL A 72 5.21 -11.68 -11.73
N SER A 73 5.20 -11.47 -13.06
CA SER A 73 5.29 -12.57 -14.03
C SER A 73 6.71 -13.13 -14.13
N THR A 74 6.83 -14.46 -14.15
CA THR A 74 8.11 -15.15 -14.35
C THR A 74 8.25 -15.61 -15.81
N GLN A 75 9.46 -15.91 -16.28
CA GLN A 75 9.68 -16.42 -17.63
C GLN A 75 8.82 -17.67 -17.87
N GLY A 76 7.92 -17.62 -18.85
CA GLY A 76 7.01 -18.72 -19.19
C GLY A 76 5.73 -18.85 -18.36
N HIS A 77 5.52 -18.04 -17.32
CA HIS A 77 4.30 -18.10 -16.51
C HIS A 77 3.72 -16.71 -16.20
N TYR A 78 2.45 -16.50 -16.57
CA TYR A 78 1.70 -15.28 -16.22
C TYR A 78 1.32 -15.22 -14.74
N VAL A 79 1.07 -16.39 -14.14
CA VAL A 79 0.83 -16.54 -12.70
C VAL A 79 2.13 -17.04 -12.07
N PRO A 80 2.76 -16.25 -11.18
CA PRO A 80 3.97 -16.69 -10.50
C PRO A 80 3.67 -17.88 -9.58
N ILE A 81 4.60 -18.84 -9.58
CA ILE A 81 4.70 -19.87 -8.56
C ILE A 81 5.73 -19.40 -7.51
N PRO A 82 5.50 -19.69 -6.21
CA PRO A 82 6.29 -19.11 -5.10
C PRO A 82 7.79 -19.41 -5.14
N ILE A 83 8.24 -20.36 -5.97
CA ILE A 83 9.66 -20.76 -6.06
C ILE A 83 10.47 -19.98 -7.12
N CYS A 84 9.82 -19.23 -8.02
CA CYS A 84 10.49 -18.58 -9.16
C CYS A 84 10.54 -17.05 -9.11
N SER A 85 10.18 -16.41 -7.99
CA SER A 85 10.27 -14.94 -7.85
C SER A 85 11.51 -14.42 -7.14
N TRP A 86 12.55 -15.25 -6.97
CA TRP A 86 13.85 -14.91 -6.38
C TRP A 86 14.99 -15.26 -7.33
#